data_AF-A0A971YGS0-F1
#
_entry.id   AF-A0A971YGS0-F1
#
_cell.length_a   1.000
_cell.length_b   1.000
_cell.length_c   1.000
_cell.angle_alpha   90.00
_cell.angle_beta   90.00
_cell.angle_gamma   90.00
#
_symmetry.space_group_name_H-M   'P 1'
#
loop_
_entity.id
_entity.type
_entity.pdbx_description
1 polymer ?
#
loop_
_entity_poly.entity_id
_entity_poly.type
_entity_poly.pdbx_seq_one_letter_code
_entity_poly.pdbx_strand_id
1 'polypeptide(L)' 'MMDVPARFINDKTMVPLRFLAESLGYNVEWDAERNTAVISTQ' A
#
# COMPACT_ATOMS: atom_id res chain seq x y z
N MET A 1 -8.14 7.58 6.45
CA MET A 1 -7.17 7.82 7.54
C MET A 1 -5.97 6.91 7.30
N MET A 2 -4.75 7.41 7.44
CA MET A 2 -3.55 6.62 7.20
C MET A 2 -2.98 6.19 8.56
N ASP A 3 -3.02 4.89 8.86
CA ASP A 3 -2.59 4.37 10.18
C ASP A 3 -1.08 4.48 10.42
N VAL A 4 -0.29 4.61 9.35
CA VAL A 4 1.18 4.72 9.42
C VAL A 4 1.62 5.95 8.63
N PRO A 5 2.29 6.94 9.24
CA PRO A 5 2.82 8.08 8.51
C PRO A 5 3.85 7.65 7.46
N ALA A 6 3.95 8.41 6.37
CA ALA A 6 5.05 8.27 5.43
C ALA A 6 6.38 8.52 6.17
N ARG A 7 7.43 7.78 5.82
CA ARG A 7 8.74 7.87 6.49
C ARG A 7 9.84 8.10 5.46
N PHE A 8 10.80 8.94 5.80
CA PHE A 8 12.01 9.14 4.99
C PHE A 8 13.10 8.16 5.44
N ILE A 9 13.49 7.24 4.54
CA ILE A 9 14.45 6.16 4.83
C ILE A 9 15.37 5.99 3.61
N ASN A 10 16.69 5.96 3.81
CA ASN A 10 17.69 5.75 2.76
C ASN A 10 17.46 6.67 1.53
N ASP A 11 17.26 7.96 1.79
CA ASP A 11 16.97 8.99 0.79
C ASP A 11 15.71 8.74 -0.06
N LYS A 12 14.79 7.90 0.42
CA LYS A 12 13.51 7.60 -0.22
C LYS A 12 12.36 7.78 0.77
N THR A 13 11.24 8.29 0.26
CA THR A 13 10.00 8.37 1.04
C THR A 13 9.24 7.05 0.91
N MET A 14 9.18 6.29 1.99
CA MET A 14 8.36 5.11 2.13
C MET A 14 6.92 5.55 2.47
N VAL A 15 5.99 5.27 1.56
CA VAL A 15 4.56 5.58 1.70
C VAL A 15 3.79 4.27 1.87
N PRO A 16 2.75 4.21 2.73
CA PRO A 16 1.93 3.02 2.85
C PRO A 16 1.28 2.66 1.51
N LEU A 17 1.57 1.45 1.02
CA LEU A 17 1.12 0.95 -0.27
C LEU A 17 -0.41 1.03 -0.43
N ARG A 18 -1.16 0.54 0.56
CA ARG A 18 -2.62 0.50 0.54
C ARG A 18 -3.24 1.88 0.34
N PHE A 19 -2.76 2.86 1.10
CA PHE A 19 -3.25 4.24 1.02
C PHE A 19 -3.03 4.83 -0.38
N LEU A 20 -1.84 4.64 -0.95
CA LEU A 20 -1.52 5.16 -2.28
C LEU A 20 -2.37 4.49 -3.37
N ALA A 21 -2.47 3.15 -3.34
CA ALA A 21 -3.22 2.39 -4.34
C ALA A 21 -4.72 2.73 -4.31
N GLU A 22 -5.34 2.77 -3.13
CA GLU A 22 -6.75 3.15 -2.98
C GLU A 22 -7.02 4.59 -3.43
N SER A 23 -6.11 5.52 -3.13
CA SER A 23 -6.23 6.92 -3.58
C SER A 23 -6.17 7.06 -5.12
N LEU A 24 -5.58 6.08 -5.80
CA LEU A 24 -5.49 6.02 -7.25
C LEU A 24 -6.64 5.21 -7.89
N GLY A 25 -7.57 4.68 -7.10
CA GLY A 25 -8.73 3.92 -7.58
C GLY A 25 -8.48 2.41 -7.73
N TYR A 26 -7.39 1.88 -7.19
CA TYR A 26 -7.12 0.44 -7.17
C TYR A 26 -7.66 -0.22 -5.90
N ASN A 27 -8.01 -1.49 -6.00
CA ASN A 27 -8.32 -2.35 -4.86
C ASN A 27 -7.05 -3.09 -4.39
N VAL A 28 -6.87 -3.23 -3.08
CA VAL A 28 -5.73 -3.94 -2.49
C VAL A 28 -6.21 -5.03 -1.55
N GLU A 29 -5.88 -6.27 -1.88
CA GLU A 29 -6.22 -7.45 -1.08
C GLU A 29 -4.96 -8.09 -0.51
N TRP A 30 -5.08 -8.70 0.67
CA TRP A 30 -4.00 -9.44 1.31
C TRP A 30 -4.27 -10.94 1.21
N ASP A 31 -3.40 -11.66 0.50
CA ASP A 31 -3.36 -13.12 0.51
C ASP A 31 -2.45 -13.58 1.66
N ALA A 32 -3.08 -14.02 2.75
CA ALA A 32 -2.38 -14.47 3.95
C ALA A 32 -1.68 -15.82 3.76
N GLU A 33 -2.18 -16.69 2.87
CA GLU A 33 -1.56 -17.99 2.60
C GLU A 33 -0.23 -17.82 1.86
N ARG A 34 -0.20 -16.87 0.91
CA ARG A 34 0.98 -16.57 0.09
C ARG A 34 1.83 -15.43 0.64
N ASN A 35 1.43 -14.81 1.76
CA ASN A 35 2.05 -13.60 2.31
C ASN A 35 2.26 -12.51 1.24
N THR A 36 1.25 -12.30 0.41
CA THR A 36 1.35 -11.45 -0.79
C THR A 36 0.23 -10.41 -0.81
N ALA A 37 0.57 -9.17 -1.16
CA ALA A 37 -0.41 -8.14 -1.45
C ALA A 37 -0.77 -8.17 -2.95
N VAL A 38 -2.06 -8.26 -3.26
CA VAL A 38 -2.59 -8.27 -4.62
C VAL A 38 -3.25 -6.93 -4.90
N ILE A 39 -2.91 -6.31 -6.04
CA ILE A 39 -3.47 -5.04 -6.48
C ILE A 39 -4.26 -5.28 -7.76
N SER A 40 -5.52 -4.87 -7.79
CA SER A 40 -6.40 -4.99 -8.95
C SER A 40 -7.04 -3.65 -9.30
N THR A 41 -7.31 -3.45 -10.59
CA THR A 41 -8.18 -2.37 -11.05
C THR A 41 -9.63 -2.77 -10.80
N GLN A 42 -10.49 -1.78 -10.53
CA GLN A 42 -11.93 -1.97 -10.72
C GLN A 42 -12.26 -2.20 -12.19
#